data_AF-A0A2A4IMC7-F1
#
_entry.id   AF-A0A2A4IMC7-F1
#
_cell.length_a   1.000
_cell.length_b   1.000
_cell.length_c   1.000
_cell.angle_alpha   90.00
_cell.angle_beta   90.00
_cell.angle_gamma   90.00
#
_symmetry.space_group_name_H-M   'P 1'
#
loop_
_entity.id
_entity.type
_entity.pdbx_description
1 polymer ?
#
loop_
_entity_poly.entity_id
_entity_poly.type
_entity_poly.pdbx_seq_one_letter_code
_entity_poly.pdbx_strand_id
1 'polypeptide(L)'
;MKELINKTLADYINDVDSSLPAPGGGSVMGLVGSLGCALAGMVGHLTVNKKKFLELEKEHQDSFKNAIEKIKEIKSHLADIIDKDAESFNLFMEAMKMPKETDAEKENRKKVMSEASKKAIEIPFNALKYCYELMPLFDTVTKYANSAVISDIAAAYILIYACAKGSVLNININIPMIDDNIFLEHIKTNTKKYMNEIDNIYTKTSKVISLFNI
;
A
#
# COMPACT_ATOMS: atom_id res chain seq x y z
N MET A 1 0.38 -16.58 -15.27
CA MET A 1 1.30 -16.82 -14.13
C MET A 1 0.47 -17.41 -13.00
N LYS A 2 1.01 -18.27 -12.12
CA LYS A 2 0.31 -18.52 -10.84
C LYS A 2 0.31 -17.19 -10.09
N GLU A 3 -0.83 -16.78 -9.54
CA GLU A 3 -0.92 -15.58 -8.70
C GLU A 3 0.09 -15.70 -7.54
N LEU A 4 0.88 -14.66 -7.36
CA LEU A 4 1.89 -14.51 -6.33
C LEU A 4 1.28 -14.63 -4.93
N ILE A 5 0.06 -14.10 -4.73
CA ILE A 5 -0.65 -14.20 -3.45
C ILE A 5 -0.92 -15.65 -3.01
N ASN A 6 -0.97 -16.59 -3.96
CA ASN A 6 -1.24 -18.00 -3.68
C ASN A 6 0.04 -18.83 -3.45
N LYS A 7 1.22 -18.22 -3.51
CA LYS A 7 2.48 -18.89 -3.16
C LYS A 7 2.58 -19.07 -1.66
N THR A 8 3.39 -20.03 -1.23
CA THR A 8 3.82 -20.04 0.16
C THR A 8 4.67 -18.80 0.43
N LEU A 9 4.64 -18.29 1.66
CA LEU A 9 5.45 -17.12 2.02
C LEU A 9 6.95 -17.38 1.77
N ALA A 10 7.42 -18.61 2.01
CA ALA A 10 8.79 -19.02 1.75
C ALA A 10 9.14 -18.92 0.24
N ASP A 11 8.27 -19.42 -0.63
CA ASP A 11 8.49 -19.32 -2.08
C ASP A 11 8.46 -17.87 -2.55
N TYR A 12 7.52 -17.06 -2.05
CA TYR A 12 7.44 -15.64 -2.40
C TYR A 12 8.72 -14.89 -1.99
N ILE A 13 9.23 -15.12 -0.79
CA ILE A 13 10.48 -14.50 -0.31
C ILE A 13 11.66 -14.90 -1.19
N ASN A 14 11.78 -16.18 -1.54
CA ASN A 14 12.85 -16.66 -2.42
C ASN A 14 12.73 -16.09 -3.84
N ASP A 15 11.52 -15.89 -4.35
CA ASP A 15 11.32 -15.26 -5.65
C ASP A 15 11.70 -13.77 -5.63
N VAL A 16 11.41 -13.04 -4.54
CA VAL A 16 11.89 -11.66 -4.33
C VAL A 16 13.42 -11.63 -4.32
N ASP A 17 14.07 -12.60 -3.67
CA ASP A 17 15.53 -12.76 -3.62
C ASP A 17 16.06 -13.60 -4.81
N SER A 18 15.65 -13.24 -6.03
CA SER A 18 16.08 -13.96 -7.23
C SER A 18 16.36 -13.03 -8.40
N SER A 19 16.83 -13.59 -9.51
CA SER A 19 16.98 -12.87 -10.78
C SER A 19 15.68 -12.78 -11.59
N LEU A 20 14.54 -13.17 -11.00
CA LEU A 20 13.25 -13.06 -11.68
C LEU A 20 12.85 -11.58 -11.83
N PRO A 21 12.18 -11.21 -12.93
CA PRO A 21 11.73 -9.83 -13.15
C PRO A 21 10.65 -9.37 -12.15
N ALA A 22 9.92 -10.31 -11.55
CA ALA A 22 8.89 -10.08 -10.55
C ALA A 22 8.78 -11.31 -9.63
N PRO A 23 8.35 -11.17 -8.37
CA PRO A 23 7.88 -9.95 -7.69
C PRO A 23 9.00 -8.93 -7.41
N GLY A 24 8.65 -7.64 -7.50
CA GLY A 24 9.56 -6.51 -7.21
C GLY A 24 9.11 -5.68 -6.00
N GLY A 25 9.72 -4.50 -5.85
CA GLY A 25 9.47 -3.61 -4.71
C GLY A 25 8.01 -3.16 -4.56
N GLY A 26 7.27 -2.97 -5.65
CA GLY A 26 5.84 -2.63 -5.59
C GLY A 26 5.00 -3.78 -5.03
N SER A 27 5.24 -5.00 -5.51
CA SER A 27 4.62 -6.22 -5.00
C SER A 27 4.88 -6.40 -3.50
N VAL A 28 6.14 -6.20 -3.06
CA VAL A 28 6.51 -6.28 -1.64
C VAL A 28 5.78 -5.22 -0.80
N MET A 29 5.60 -3.99 -1.31
CA MET A 29 4.83 -2.97 -0.60
C MET A 29 3.35 -3.34 -0.48
N GLY A 30 2.75 -3.97 -1.50
CA GLY A 30 1.41 -4.56 -1.41
C GLY A 30 1.30 -5.57 -0.26
N LEU A 31 2.27 -6.49 -0.17
CA LEU A 31 2.34 -7.47 0.92
C LEU A 31 2.47 -6.78 2.29
N VAL A 32 3.43 -5.86 2.44
CA VAL A 32 3.68 -5.11 3.69
C VAL A 32 2.42 -4.36 4.14
N GLY A 33 1.75 -3.67 3.23
CA GLY A 33 0.50 -2.96 3.52
C GLY A 33 -0.63 -3.91 3.95
N SER A 34 -0.79 -5.04 3.24
CA SER A 34 -1.80 -6.03 3.57
C SER A 34 -1.58 -6.68 4.94
N LEU A 35 -0.32 -6.93 5.33
CA LEU A 35 0.05 -7.43 6.65
C LEU A 35 -0.24 -6.41 7.76
N GLY A 36 0.03 -5.12 7.50
CA GLY A 36 -0.34 -4.03 8.41
C GLY A 36 -1.85 -4.00 8.66
N CYS A 37 -2.66 -4.08 7.61
CA CYS A 37 -4.11 -4.17 7.75
C CYS A 37 -4.58 -5.45 8.47
N ALA A 38 -3.92 -6.58 8.22
CA ALA A 38 -4.25 -7.85 8.87
C ALA A 38 -4.02 -7.79 10.39
N LEU A 39 -2.94 -7.17 10.85
CA LEU A 39 -2.68 -6.92 12.28
C LEU A 39 -3.74 -6.01 12.89
N ALA A 40 -4.11 -4.91 12.22
CA ALA A 40 -5.19 -4.04 12.69
C ALA A 40 -6.55 -4.77 12.73
N GLY A 41 -6.84 -5.63 11.76
CA GLY A 41 -8.02 -6.50 11.77
C GLY A 41 -8.03 -7.50 12.94
N MET A 42 -6.88 -8.10 13.26
CA MET A 42 -6.71 -8.96 14.44
C MET A 42 -7.04 -8.20 15.74
N VAL A 43 -6.56 -6.96 15.87
CA VAL A 43 -6.91 -6.09 17.01
C VAL A 43 -8.43 -5.90 17.11
N GLY A 44 -9.10 -5.68 15.98
CA GLY A 44 -10.56 -5.65 15.90
C GLY A 44 -11.22 -6.89 16.49
N HIS A 45 -10.82 -8.08 16.02
CA HIS A 45 -11.34 -9.36 16.50
C HIS A 45 -11.11 -9.59 18.00
N LEU A 46 -9.95 -9.17 18.52
CA LEU A 46 -9.61 -9.32 19.94
C LEU A 46 -10.25 -8.26 20.85
N THR A 47 -10.89 -7.25 20.27
CA THR A 47 -11.52 -6.13 21.00
C THR A 47 -13.04 -6.29 21.12
N VAL A 48 -13.75 -6.63 20.05
CA VAL A 48 -15.22 -6.47 19.97
C VAL A 48 -16.04 -7.27 21.00
N ASN A 49 -15.50 -8.38 21.51
CA ASN A 49 -16.17 -9.23 22.50
C ASN A 49 -15.70 -8.95 23.95
N LYS A 50 -14.84 -7.95 24.17
CA LYS A 50 -14.35 -7.62 25.51
C LYS A 50 -15.40 -6.82 26.26
N LYS A 51 -15.57 -7.12 27.55
CA LYS A 51 -16.51 -6.43 28.45
C LYS A 51 -16.38 -4.90 28.36
N LYS A 52 -15.15 -4.38 28.45
CA LYS A 52 -14.87 -2.93 28.33
C LYS A 52 -15.38 -2.32 27.03
N PHE A 53 -15.31 -3.04 25.92
CA PHE A 53 -15.78 -2.57 24.62
C PHE A 53 -17.32 -2.58 24.55
N LEU A 54 -17.95 -3.62 25.09
CA LEU A 54 -19.41 -3.76 25.12
C LEU A 54 -20.09 -2.71 26.02
N GLU A 55 -19.37 -2.19 27.02
CA GLU A 55 -19.80 -1.10 27.91
C GLU A 55 -19.69 0.29 27.25
N LEU A 56 -19.04 0.42 26.08
CA LEU A 56 -18.99 1.68 25.35
C LEU A 56 -20.37 2.05 24.81
N GLU A 57 -20.61 3.35 24.65
CA GLU A 57 -21.76 3.86 23.92
C GLU A 57 -21.84 3.28 22.50
N LYS A 58 -23.06 3.06 22.02
CA LYS A 58 -23.33 2.40 20.74
C LYS A 58 -22.61 3.07 19.56
N GLU A 59 -22.57 4.40 19.54
CA GLU A 59 -21.88 5.19 18.52
C GLU A 59 -20.37 4.88 18.46
N HIS A 60 -19.70 4.73 19.61
CA HIS A 60 -18.29 4.38 19.67
C HIS A 60 -18.02 2.96 19.19
N GLN A 61 -18.90 2.01 19.55
CA GLN A 61 -18.81 0.64 19.05
C GLN A 61 -18.97 0.58 17.54
N ASP A 62 -19.92 1.34 16.99
CA ASP A 62 -20.20 1.36 15.56
C ASP A 62 -19.08 2.07 14.78
N SER A 63 -18.53 3.18 15.30
CA SER A 63 -17.35 3.84 14.75
C SER A 63 -16.15 2.89 14.65
N PHE A 64 -15.85 2.14 15.72
CA PHE A 64 -14.78 1.15 15.72
C PHE A 64 -15.02 0.02 14.71
N LYS A 65 -16.24 -0.55 14.68
CA LYS A 65 -16.58 -1.62 13.73
C LYS A 65 -16.48 -1.17 12.28
N ASN A 66 -16.94 0.05 11.98
CA ASN A 66 -16.82 0.64 10.65
C ASN A 66 -15.36 0.84 10.25
N ALA A 67 -14.49 1.27 11.18
CA ALA A 67 -13.06 1.38 10.92
C ALA A 67 -12.43 0.00 10.60
N ILE A 68 -12.78 -1.04 11.36
CA ILE A 68 -12.27 -2.40 11.13
C ILE A 68 -12.77 -2.98 9.78
N GLU A 69 -14.03 -2.77 9.41
CA GLU A 69 -14.53 -3.21 8.10
C GLU A 69 -13.83 -2.47 6.95
N LYS A 70 -13.57 -1.15 7.10
CA LYS A 70 -12.82 -0.41 6.08
C LYS A 70 -11.37 -0.88 5.97
N ILE A 71 -10.71 -1.19 7.09
CA ILE A 71 -9.37 -1.79 7.11
C ILE A 71 -9.37 -3.13 6.37
N LYS A 72 -10.40 -3.96 6.58
CA LYS A 72 -10.55 -5.26 5.91
C LYS A 72 -10.76 -5.12 4.40
N GLU A 73 -11.54 -4.14 3.97
CA GLU A 73 -11.71 -3.80 2.55
C GLU A 73 -10.36 -3.40 1.91
N ILE A 74 -9.68 -2.44 2.52
CA ILE A 74 -8.39 -1.94 2.03
C ILE A 74 -7.31 -3.04 2.04
N LYS A 75 -7.32 -3.94 3.03
CA LYS A 75 -6.44 -5.12 3.07
C LYS A 75 -6.51 -5.91 1.77
N SER A 76 -7.72 -6.20 1.28
CA SER A 76 -7.90 -6.95 0.05
C SER A 76 -7.34 -6.18 -1.15
N HIS A 77 -7.57 -4.87 -1.22
CA HIS A 77 -7.01 -4.04 -2.28
C HIS A 77 -5.48 -4.00 -2.26
N LEU A 78 -4.85 -3.90 -1.09
CA LEU A 78 -3.39 -3.95 -0.94
C LEU A 78 -2.84 -5.34 -1.27
N ALA A 79 -3.57 -6.42 -0.97
CA ALA A 79 -3.20 -7.76 -1.39
C ALA A 79 -3.22 -7.89 -2.92
N ASP A 80 -4.22 -7.32 -3.61
CA ASP A 80 -4.27 -7.32 -5.08
C ASP A 80 -3.07 -6.59 -5.73
N ILE A 81 -2.46 -5.61 -5.03
CA ILE A 81 -1.27 -4.90 -5.53
C ILE A 81 -0.10 -5.86 -5.76
N ILE A 82 -0.02 -6.95 -4.99
CA ILE A 82 1.06 -7.95 -5.08
C ILE A 82 1.15 -8.51 -6.50
N ASP A 83 0.00 -8.90 -7.06
CA ASP A 83 -0.11 -9.44 -8.42
C ASP A 83 -0.11 -8.36 -9.49
N LYS A 84 -0.87 -7.27 -9.26
CA LYS A 84 -0.98 -6.16 -10.23
C LYS A 84 0.38 -5.53 -10.56
N ASP A 85 1.25 -5.38 -9.57
CA ASP A 85 2.62 -4.87 -9.78
C ASP A 85 3.40 -5.74 -10.78
N ALA A 86 3.39 -7.06 -10.57
CA ALA A 86 4.06 -8.02 -11.43
C ALA A 86 3.47 -8.03 -12.85
N GLU A 87 2.14 -7.94 -12.97
CA GLU A 87 1.46 -7.83 -14.27
C GLU A 87 1.85 -6.55 -15.03
N SER A 88 1.90 -5.41 -14.34
CA SER A 88 2.27 -4.14 -14.98
C SER A 88 3.72 -4.11 -15.44
N PHE A 89 4.62 -4.77 -14.69
CA PHE A 89 6.01 -4.91 -15.08
C PHE A 89 6.16 -5.71 -16.38
N ASN A 90 5.35 -6.76 -16.59
CA ASN A 90 5.36 -7.51 -17.84
C ASN A 90 4.96 -6.63 -19.05
N LEU A 91 3.93 -5.79 -18.89
CA LEU A 91 3.50 -4.85 -19.94
C LEU A 91 4.61 -3.84 -20.27
N PHE A 92 5.32 -3.34 -19.27
CA PHE A 92 6.47 -2.47 -19.49
C PHE A 92 7.60 -3.18 -20.24
N MET A 93 7.88 -4.43 -19.89
CA MET A 93 8.89 -5.25 -20.57
C MET A 93 8.51 -5.58 -22.02
N GLU A 94 7.23 -5.77 -22.31
CA GLU A 94 6.73 -5.95 -23.68
C GLU A 94 6.91 -4.67 -24.51
N ALA A 95 6.54 -3.51 -23.95
CA ALA A 95 6.76 -2.21 -24.59
C ALA A 95 8.24 -1.95 -24.89
N MET A 96 9.12 -2.34 -23.96
CA MET A 96 10.57 -2.21 -24.11
C MET A 96 11.14 -3.01 -25.29
N LYS A 97 10.55 -4.17 -25.61
CA LYS A 97 10.96 -5.09 -26.68
C LYS A 97 10.48 -4.70 -28.07
N MET A 98 9.63 -3.67 -28.19
CA MET A 98 9.13 -3.22 -29.49
C MET A 98 10.27 -2.74 -30.43
N PRO A 99 10.11 -2.87 -31.76
CA PRO A 99 11.06 -2.37 -32.75
C PRO A 99 11.39 -0.89 -32.58
N LYS A 100 12.58 -0.48 -33.04
CA LYS A 100 13.10 0.88 -32.85
C LYS A 100 14.09 1.31 -33.94
N GLU A 101 14.04 0.69 -35.11
CA GLU A 101 14.98 0.92 -36.19
C GLU A 101 14.57 2.13 -37.04
N THR A 102 13.27 2.30 -37.27
CA THR A 102 12.71 3.44 -38.00
C THR A 102 12.17 4.54 -37.07
N ASP A 103 12.04 5.76 -37.58
CA ASP A 103 11.49 6.87 -36.77
C ASP A 103 10.01 6.64 -36.41
N ALA A 104 9.25 6.01 -37.29
CA ALA A 104 7.87 5.60 -37.00
C ALA A 104 7.80 4.54 -35.88
N GLU A 105 8.72 3.58 -35.88
CA GLU A 105 8.84 2.58 -34.81
C GLU A 105 9.25 3.22 -33.48
N LYS A 106 10.23 4.12 -33.48
CA LYS A 106 10.66 4.84 -32.27
C LYS A 106 9.52 5.66 -31.66
N GLU A 107 8.76 6.37 -32.48
CA GLU A 107 7.63 7.18 -32.02
C GLU A 107 6.50 6.29 -31.46
N ASN A 108 6.16 5.20 -32.14
CA ASN A 108 5.17 4.25 -31.64
C ASN A 108 5.62 3.59 -30.33
N ARG A 109 6.87 3.15 -30.27
CA ARG A 109 7.48 2.58 -29.05
C ARG A 109 7.43 3.56 -27.89
N LYS A 110 7.76 4.85 -28.13
CA LYS A 110 7.69 5.90 -27.10
C LYS A 110 6.26 6.05 -26.55
N LYS A 111 5.25 6.07 -27.41
CA LYS A 111 3.83 6.14 -26.99
C LYS A 111 3.43 4.94 -26.15
N VAL A 112 3.75 3.73 -26.59
CA VAL A 112 3.41 2.50 -25.84
C VAL A 112 4.15 2.43 -24.50
N MET A 113 5.43 2.86 -24.45
CA MET A 113 6.19 2.96 -23.20
C MET A 113 5.56 3.96 -22.23
N SER A 114 5.12 5.13 -22.72
CA SER A 114 4.43 6.14 -21.89
C SER A 114 3.15 5.56 -21.28
N GLU A 115 2.30 4.92 -22.09
CA GLU A 115 1.04 4.32 -21.62
C GLU A 115 1.28 3.14 -20.66
N ALA A 116 2.28 2.28 -20.92
CA ALA A 116 2.65 1.23 -19.98
C ALA A 116 3.14 1.80 -18.64
N SER A 117 3.92 2.89 -18.68
CA SER A 117 4.44 3.55 -17.48
C SER A 117 3.32 4.25 -16.68
N LYS A 118 2.30 4.81 -17.33
CA LYS A 118 1.10 5.34 -16.64
C LYS A 118 0.40 4.24 -15.83
N LYS A 119 0.13 3.10 -16.46
CA LYS A 119 -0.47 1.92 -15.79
C LYS A 119 0.40 1.41 -14.65
N ALA A 120 1.72 1.38 -14.84
CA ALA A 120 2.65 0.99 -13.80
C ALA A 120 2.66 1.95 -12.60
N ILE A 121 2.47 3.27 -12.81
CA ILE A 121 2.35 4.25 -11.72
C ILE A 121 1.04 4.15 -10.95
N GLU A 122 -0.07 3.80 -11.63
CA GLU A 122 -1.38 3.71 -10.98
C GLU A 122 -1.39 2.73 -9.81
N ILE A 123 -0.61 1.65 -9.88
CA ILE A 123 -0.52 0.61 -8.85
C ILE A 123 0.08 1.15 -7.53
N PRO A 124 1.33 1.64 -7.48
CA PRO A 124 1.88 2.23 -6.26
C PRO A 124 1.16 3.54 -5.87
N PHE A 125 0.57 4.29 -6.81
CA PHE A 125 -0.27 5.44 -6.46
C PHE A 125 -1.53 5.02 -5.70
N ASN A 126 -2.20 3.95 -6.12
CA ASN A 126 -3.33 3.37 -5.39
C ASN A 126 -2.89 2.82 -4.03
N ALA A 127 -1.76 2.13 -3.93
CA ALA A 127 -1.21 1.67 -2.66
C ALA A 127 -0.96 2.83 -1.67
N LEU A 128 -0.39 3.94 -2.14
CA LEU A 128 -0.23 5.17 -1.35
C LEU A 128 -1.58 5.75 -0.92
N LYS A 129 -2.55 5.82 -1.83
CA LYS A 129 -3.90 6.31 -1.53
C LYS A 129 -4.60 5.44 -0.47
N TYR A 130 -4.46 4.12 -0.55
CA TYR A 130 -4.97 3.21 0.47
C TYR A 130 -4.30 3.43 1.82
N CYS A 131 -2.97 3.64 1.85
CA CYS A 131 -2.28 4.01 3.08
C CYS A 131 -2.82 5.33 3.65
N TYR A 132 -3.04 6.31 2.78
CA TYR A 132 -3.63 7.60 3.16
C TYR A 132 -5.02 7.45 3.80
N GLU A 133 -5.88 6.63 3.22
CA GLU A 133 -7.23 6.34 3.77
C GLU A 133 -7.17 5.55 5.09
N LEU A 134 -6.14 4.72 5.29
CA LEU A 134 -5.96 3.92 6.50
C LEU A 134 -5.51 4.75 7.70
N MET A 135 -4.57 5.68 7.52
CA MET A 135 -3.91 6.37 8.64
C MET A 135 -4.89 6.99 9.65
N PRO A 136 -5.97 7.69 9.25
CA PRO A 136 -6.95 8.22 10.20
C PRO A 136 -7.74 7.16 10.98
N LEU A 137 -7.88 5.95 10.43
CA LEU A 137 -8.62 4.85 11.08
C LEU A 137 -7.87 4.33 12.32
N PHE A 138 -6.54 4.45 12.35
CA PHE A 138 -5.72 4.03 13.47
C PHE A 138 -6.01 4.83 14.74
N ASP A 139 -6.42 6.10 14.65
CA ASP A 139 -6.81 6.89 15.81
C ASP A 139 -8.07 6.30 16.48
N THR A 140 -9.08 5.96 15.67
CA THR A 140 -10.31 5.30 16.16
C THR A 140 -10.01 3.93 16.74
N VAL A 141 -9.20 3.12 16.04
CA VAL A 141 -8.87 1.77 16.52
C VAL A 141 -8.09 1.85 17.83
N THR A 142 -7.06 2.67 17.92
CA THR A 142 -6.22 2.81 19.12
C THR A 142 -7.02 3.29 20.32
N LYS A 143 -8.00 4.19 20.12
CA LYS A 143 -8.83 4.74 21.19
C LYS A 143 -9.70 3.71 21.89
N TYR A 144 -10.24 2.74 21.16
CA TYR A 144 -11.22 1.78 21.69
C TYR A 144 -10.71 0.32 21.73
N ALA A 145 -9.52 0.06 21.18
CA ALA A 145 -8.90 -1.25 21.17
C ALA A 145 -8.63 -1.79 22.58
N ASN A 146 -8.58 -3.11 22.68
CA ASN A 146 -8.05 -3.78 23.86
C ASN A 146 -6.58 -3.39 24.08
N SER A 147 -6.26 -2.79 25.22
CA SER A 147 -4.90 -2.34 25.55
C SER A 147 -3.85 -3.46 25.53
N ALA A 148 -4.25 -4.72 25.68
CA ALA A 148 -3.32 -5.86 25.63
C ALA A 148 -2.69 -6.10 24.23
N VAL A 149 -3.27 -5.53 23.16
CA VAL A 149 -2.81 -5.70 21.77
C VAL A 149 -2.34 -4.38 21.15
N ILE A 150 -1.95 -3.44 22.01
CA ILE A 150 -1.47 -2.12 21.60
C ILE A 150 -0.14 -2.19 20.83
N SER A 151 0.68 -3.22 21.09
CA SER A 151 1.91 -3.46 20.33
C SER A 151 1.62 -3.88 18.88
N ASP A 152 0.54 -4.63 18.65
CA ASP A 152 0.12 -5.06 17.32
C ASP A 152 -0.40 -3.89 16.48
N ILE A 153 -1.16 -2.97 17.08
CA ILE A 153 -1.61 -1.76 16.36
C ILE A 153 -0.44 -0.83 16.03
N ALA A 154 0.57 -0.77 16.90
CA ALA A 154 1.80 -0.02 16.64
C ALA A 154 2.59 -0.63 15.48
N ALA A 155 2.75 -1.95 15.45
CA ALA A 155 3.40 -2.65 14.34
C ALA A 155 2.64 -2.45 13.02
N ALA A 156 1.31 -2.58 13.05
CA ALA A 156 0.44 -2.32 11.90
C ALA A 156 0.69 -0.91 11.33
N TYR A 157 0.73 0.09 12.20
CA TYR A 157 0.96 1.48 11.83
C TYR A 157 2.31 1.72 11.13
N ILE A 158 3.38 1.11 11.66
CA ILE A 158 4.72 1.17 11.06
C ILE A 158 4.72 0.53 9.66
N LEU A 159 4.07 -0.61 9.50
CA LEU A 159 3.98 -1.30 8.20
C LEU A 159 3.20 -0.47 7.17
N ILE A 160 2.09 0.17 7.55
CA ILE A 160 1.35 1.05 6.65
C ILE A 160 2.21 2.26 6.23
N TYR A 161 2.95 2.84 7.16
CA TYR A 161 3.87 3.94 6.85
C TYR A 161 5.01 3.50 5.90
N ALA A 162 5.59 2.32 6.13
CA ALA A 162 6.60 1.74 5.25
C ALA A 162 6.04 1.50 3.84
N CYS A 163 4.83 0.93 3.74
CA CYS A 163 4.12 0.76 2.48
C CYS A 163 3.92 2.09 1.74
N ALA A 164 3.51 3.15 2.44
CA ALA A 164 3.34 4.48 1.85
C ALA A 164 4.66 5.03 1.28
N LYS A 165 5.74 5.00 2.08
CA LYS A 165 7.07 5.49 1.65
C LYS A 165 7.62 4.69 0.48
N GLY A 166 7.54 3.36 0.55
CA GLY A 166 7.99 2.50 -0.55
C GLY A 166 7.17 2.71 -1.83
N SER A 167 5.86 2.93 -1.70
CA SER A 167 5.00 3.26 -2.83
C SER A 167 5.42 4.57 -3.51
N VAL A 168 5.79 5.61 -2.75
CA VAL A 168 6.33 6.86 -3.32
C VAL A 168 7.60 6.61 -4.13
N LEU A 169 8.50 5.73 -3.67
CA LEU A 169 9.71 5.38 -4.42
C LEU A 169 9.37 4.68 -5.75
N ASN A 170 8.40 3.77 -5.74
CA ASN A 170 7.91 3.08 -6.94
C ASN A 170 7.17 4.03 -7.92
N ILE A 171 6.50 5.07 -7.42
CA ILE A 171 5.96 6.14 -8.27
C ILE A 171 7.11 6.90 -8.94
N ASN A 172 8.09 7.34 -8.15
CA ASN A 172 9.17 8.20 -8.62
C ASN A 172 10.00 7.58 -9.75
N ILE A 173 10.30 6.28 -9.67
CA ILE A 173 11.14 5.61 -10.68
C ILE A 173 10.48 5.54 -12.07
N ASN A 174 9.14 5.56 -12.13
CA ASN A 174 8.38 5.46 -13.37
C ASN A 174 8.06 6.83 -14.00
N ILE A 175 8.14 7.94 -13.24
CA ILE A 175 7.84 9.30 -13.72
C ILE A 175 8.62 9.68 -15.00
N PRO A 176 9.94 9.43 -15.11
CA PRO A 176 10.72 9.88 -16.26
C PRO A 176 10.29 9.28 -17.61
N MET A 177 9.52 8.18 -17.59
CA MET A 177 9.11 7.44 -18.79
C MET A 177 7.76 7.89 -19.35
N ILE A 178 7.09 8.85 -18.70
CA ILE A 178 5.74 9.29 -19.06
C ILE A 178 5.80 10.63 -19.81
N ASP A 179 5.17 10.65 -20.98
CA ASP A 179 4.98 11.84 -21.81
C ASP A 179 3.52 12.31 -21.73
N ASP A 180 3.14 12.82 -20.55
CA ASP A 180 1.82 13.39 -20.27
C ASP A 180 1.89 14.29 -19.04
N ASN A 181 1.97 15.60 -19.27
CA ASN A 181 2.13 16.57 -18.19
C ASN A 181 0.89 16.65 -17.28
N ILE A 182 -0.32 16.44 -17.81
CA ILE A 182 -1.55 16.53 -17.01
C ILE A 182 -1.58 15.36 -16.02
N PHE A 183 -1.28 14.15 -16.50
CA PHE A 183 -1.16 12.97 -15.66
C PHE A 183 -0.06 13.14 -14.59
N LEU A 184 1.13 13.60 -14.99
CA LEU A 184 2.24 13.78 -14.07
C LEU A 184 1.94 14.81 -12.97
N GLU A 185 1.30 15.93 -13.31
CA GLU A 185 0.92 16.94 -12.31
C GLU A 185 -0.14 16.41 -11.34
N HIS A 186 -1.11 15.63 -11.82
CA HIS A 186 -2.07 14.95 -10.96
C HIS A 186 -1.38 14.00 -9.96
N ILE A 187 -0.50 13.13 -10.45
CA ILE A 187 0.22 12.16 -9.61
C ILE A 187 1.09 12.88 -8.59
N LYS A 188 1.90 13.88 -9.01
CA LYS A 188 2.80 14.62 -8.11
C LYS A 188 2.03 15.36 -7.03
N THR A 189 0.94 16.05 -7.39
CA THR A 189 0.14 16.85 -6.46
C THR A 189 -0.49 15.96 -5.39
N ASN A 190 -1.15 14.88 -5.79
CA ASN A 190 -1.81 13.98 -4.84
C ASN A 190 -0.80 13.16 -4.03
N THR A 191 0.32 12.73 -4.63
CA THR A 191 1.39 12.04 -3.90
C THR A 191 1.93 12.91 -2.76
N LYS A 192 2.22 14.19 -3.03
CA LYS A 192 2.65 15.15 -2.00
C LYS A 192 1.59 15.34 -0.92
N LYS A 193 0.33 15.53 -1.32
CA LYS A 193 -0.79 15.68 -0.37
C LYS A 193 -0.88 14.48 0.56
N TYR A 194 -1.01 13.27 -0.01
CA TYR A 194 -1.15 12.03 0.75
C TYR A 194 0.04 11.81 1.67
N MET A 195 1.26 11.93 1.17
CA MET A 195 2.47 11.72 1.98
C MET A 195 2.59 12.75 3.12
N ASN A 196 2.25 14.02 2.88
CA ASN A 196 2.26 15.04 3.94
C ASN A 196 1.25 14.72 5.05
N GLU A 197 0.03 14.31 4.71
CA GLU A 197 -0.97 13.93 5.70
C GLU A 197 -0.55 12.67 6.46
N ILE A 198 -0.03 11.65 5.77
CA ILE A 198 0.53 10.43 6.38
C ILE A 198 1.70 10.78 7.33
N ASP A 199 2.66 11.60 6.91
CA ASP A 199 3.82 12.01 7.73
C ASP A 199 3.38 12.77 8.99
N ASN A 200 2.37 13.63 8.87
CA ASN A 200 1.81 14.37 9.99
C ASN A 200 1.17 13.46 11.04
N ILE A 201 0.38 12.48 10.60
CA ILE A 201 -0.23 11.50 11.52
C ILE A 201 0.89 10.63 12.10
N TYR A 202 1.83 10.15 11.28
CA TYR A 202 2.95 9.29 11.73
C TYR A 202 3.79 9.92 12.83
N THR A 203 4.14 11.20 12.66
CA THR A 203 4.93 11.96 13.63
C THR A 203 4.19 12.15 14.96
N LYS A 204 2.87 12.28 14.94
CA LYS A 204 2.06 12.39 16.17
C LYS A 204 1.99 11.06 16.91
N THR A 205 1.68 9.98 16.19
CA THR A 205 1.47 8.66 16.79
C THR A 205 2.77 8.00 17.25
N SER A 206 3.87 8.17 16.51
CA SER A 206 5.19 7.62 16.88
C SER A 206 5.73 8.17 18.20
N LYS A 207 5.37 9.40 18.57
CA LYS A 207 5.68 9.96 19.91
C LYS A 207 4.98 9.19 21.02
N VAL A 208 3.73 8.76 20.78
CA VAL A 208 2.93 7.97 21.73
C VAL A 208 3.44 6.53 21.84
N ILE A 209 3.87 5.94 20.72
CA ILE A 209 4.35 4.56 20.61
C ILE A 209 5.83 4.41 21.06
N SER A 210 6.54 5.50 21.37
CA SER A 210 7.96 5.44 21.72
C SER A 210 8.26 4.50 22.89
N LEU A 211 9.39 3.77 22.76
CA LEU A 211 9.88 2.77 23.71
C LEU A 211 9.78 3.33 25.14
N PHE A 212 9.13 2.57 26.03
CA PHE A 212 8.84 2.84 27.45
C PHE A 212 7.53 3.54 27.84
N ASN A 213 6.61 3.87 26.90
CA ASN A 213 5.30 4.47 27.23
C ASN A 213 4.05 3.70 26.74
N ILE A 214 4.20 2.41 26.44
CA ILE A 214 3.09 1.53 26.02
C ILE A 214 2.68 0.60 27.17
#